data_AF-A0A9D6U4K5-F1
#
_entry.id   AF-A0A9D6U4K5-F1
#
_cell.length_a   1.000
_cell.length_b   1.000
_cell.length_c   1.000
_cell.angle_alpha   90.00
_cell.angle_beta   90.00
_cell.angle_gamma   90.00
#
_symmetry.space_group_name_H-M   'P 1'
#
loop_
_entity.id
_entity.type
_entity.pdbx_description
1 polymer ?
#
loop_
_entity_poly.entity_id
_entity_poly.type
_entity_poly.pdbx_seq_one_letter_code
_entity_poly.pdbx_strand_id
1 'polypeptide(L)'
;AASVQRLGLIAGRYVGKDDPVMIVRSQSGFPAVGEVVEPFAFPHLVEGWMRGSHNGPLMPVSFKDARPTRFDGPPRIIAAGYQISHGKLIGPVDLFSDISFDEARKQANCIANYMRRHGPFEPHRLGLHEMEYTTLPQVMAFIFEKSAIPRRSDLEDQLKARYPFLRELQVVDPGMRDLDSIQKTVARQAAYYLEEITPAGAKIGLSGGKTLYHMINYLEPQRLTGLHLYPLTLTPILTMPGLTANAMVGMMSTKYPDATAYNLPTIPVTSREEYEKQMAANPEMLKIYRDIWNVDIMVLGIGYLTGPLPGFRALASQELGLTAEDLAAKGVVGEINHTPINAQGEPLINSQDPELAALTRRVIGVGALDLRERAARADRHVIAVAGGLEKVAAIRACLQGRYFNVLITDAYVAEALLQGD
;
A
#
# COMPACT_ATOMS: atom_id res chain seq x y z
N ALA A 1 44.07 4.35 4.11
CA ALA A 1 42.97 3.73 3.35
C ALA A 1 42.10 2.94 4.33
N ALA A 2 40.79 3.20 4.32
CA ALA A 2 39.83 2.46 5.13
C ALA A 2 38.97 1.60 4.19
N SER A 3 38.69 0.37 4.60
CA SER A 3 37.87 -0.58 3.86
C SER A 3 36.78 -1.11 4.78
N VAL A 4 35.56 -1.04 4.28
CA VAL A 4 34.38 -1.74 4.81
C VAL A 4 33.96 -2.87 3.85
N GLN A 5 34.92 -3.39 3.08
CA GLN A 5 34.63 -4.24 1.92
C GLN A 5 33.84 -5.49 2.33
N ARG A 6 32.58 -5.51 1.86
CA ARG A 6 31.59 -6.55 2.07
C ARG A 6 32.10 -7.91 1.61
N LEU A 7 32.27 -8.85 2.53
CA LEU A 7 32.36 -10.29 2.24
C LEU A 7 30.98 -10.91 1.86
N GLY A 8 30.01 -10.09 1.45
CA GLY A 8 28.60 -10.45 1.28
C GLY A 8 28.13 -10.84 -0.13
N LEU A 9 29.00 -10.90 -1.14
CA LEU A 9 28.60 -11.25 -2.52
C LEU A 9 28.53 -12.76 -2.80
N ILE A 10 28.15 -13.58 -1.81
CA ILE A 10 28.10 -15.06 -1.99
C ILE A 10 26.69 -15.58 -2.34
N ALA A 11 25.59 -14.81 -2.16
CA ALA A 11 24.24 -15.40 -2.32
C ALA A 11 23.09 -14.48 -2.79
N GLY A 12 23.35 -13.30 -3.36
CA GLY A 12 22.27 -12.41 -3.86
C GLY A 12 21.35 -11.82 -2.78
N ARG A 13 21.73 -11.93 -1.50
CA ARG A 13 21.10 -11.30 -0.33
C ARG A 13 22.24 -10.84 0.58
N TYR A 14 22.09 -9.72 1.27
CA TYR A 14 23.09 -9.28 2.26
C TYR A 14 22.96 -10.15 3.53
N VAL A 15 24.01 -10.92 3.88
CA VAL A 15 23.94 -11.94 4.96
C VAL A 15 25.08 -11.86 5.99
N GLY A 16 25.92 -10.81 5.99
CA GLY A 16 27.13 -10.76 6.83
C GLY A 16 27.53 -9.36 7.28
N LYS A 17 28.16 -9.29 8.45
CA LYS A 17 28.67 -8.04 9.07
C LYS A 17 29.97 -7.58 8.41
N ASP A 18 30.19 -6.28 8.38
CA ASP A 18 31.43 -5.66 7.94
C ASP A 18 32.33 -5.39 9.16
N ASP A 19 33.48 -6.07 9.25
CA ASP A 19 34.54 -5.73 10.21
C ASP A 19 35.48 -4.72 9.53
N PRO A 20 35.38 -3.42 9.83
CA PRO A 20 36.15 -2.40 9.13
C PRO A 20 37.65 -2.59 9.37
N VAL A 21 38.44 -2.51 8.30
CA VAL A 21 39.90 -2.54 8.36
C VAL A 21 40.45 -1.23 7.85
N MET A 22 41.42 -0.66 8.56
CA MET A 22 42.11 0.56 8.17
C MET A 22 43.61 0.37 8.14
N ILE A 23 44.25 0.84 7.07
CA ILE A 23 45.70 0.94 6.94
C ILE A 23 46.08 2.42 6.94
N VAL A 24 46.92 2.80 7.89
CA VAL A 24 47.47 4.16 8.01
C VAL A 24 48.97 4.10 7.77
N ARG A 25 49.48 5.03 6.95
CA ARG A 25 50.92 5.24 6.79
C ARG A 25 51.36 6.29 7.80
N SER A 26 52.36 5.96 8.61
CA SER A 26 52.93 6.84 9.62
C SER A 26 54.39 7.18 9.30
N GLN A 27 54.92 8.23 9.94
CA GLN A 27 56.31 8.70 9.82
C GLN A 27 56.66 9.27 8.42
N SER A 28 57.85 9.88 8.30
CA SER A 28 58.38 10.43 7.04
C SER A 28 57.46 11.44 6.35
N GLY A 29 57.02 12.45 7.10
CA GLY A 29 56.09 13.50 6.63
C GLY A 29 54.61 13.17 6.78
N PHE A 30 54.28 11.99 7.33
CA PHE A 30 52.94 11.59 7.78
C PHE A 30 52.85 11.60 9.32
N PRO A 31 51.65 11.49 9.92
CA PRO A 31 51.48 11.48 11.36
C PRO A 31 52.37 10.44 12.07
N ALA A 32 52.80 10.77 13.28
CA ALA A 32 53.51 9.85 14.15
C ALA A 32 52.59 8.69 14.56
N VAL A 33 53.18 7.54 14.92
CA VAL A 33 52.40 6.38 15.38
C VAL A 33 51.52 6.75 16.59
N GLY A 34 52.06 7.54 17.53
CA GLY A 34 51.32 8.06 18.68
C GLY A 34 50.07 8.85 18.27
N GLU A 35 50.19 9.77 17.31
CA GLU A 35 49.06 10.58 16.83
C GLU A 35 47.97 9.73 16.16
N VAL A 36 48.32 8.59 15.57
CA VAL A 36 47.37 7.66 14.96
C VAL A 36 46.60 6.86 16.01
N VAL A 37 47.25 6.50 17.12
CA VAL A 37 46.64 5.66 18.17
C VAL A 37 45.96 6.45 19.28
N GLU A 38 46.33 7.73 19.47
CA GLU A 38 45.79 8.60 20.51
C GLU A 38 44.25 8.71 20.53
N PRO A 39 43.54 8.78 19.39
CA PRO A 39 42.06 8.84 19.40
C PRO A 39 41.40 7.64 20.08
N PHE A 40 42.09 6.50 20.19
CA PHE A 40 41.57 5.31 20.85
C PHE A 40 41.78 5.30 22.37
N ALA A 41 42.47 6.29 22.93
CA ALA A 41 42.53 6.51 24.37
C ALA A 41 41.16 6.94 24.95
N PHE A 42 40.22 7.37 24.09
CA PHE A 42 38.83 7.63 24.48
C PHE A 42 37.87 6.61 23.82
N PRO A 43 37.01 5.93 24.60
CA PRO A 43 36.10 4.91 24.06
C PRO A 43 34.85 5.54 23.45
N HIS A 44 34.96 5.99 22.20
CA HIS A 44 33.85 6.55 21.42
C HIS A 44 32.69 5.57 21.29
N LEU A 45 31.44 6.08 21.38
CA LEU A 45 30.27 5.29 21.03
C LEU A 45 30.22 5.11 19.51
N VAL A 46 30.06 3.87 19.09
CA VAL A 46 29.91 3.48 17.69
C VAL A 46 28.67 2.61 17.52
N GLU A 47 28.05 2.75 16.35
CA GLU A 47 27.02 1.85 15.86
C GLU A 47 27.66 0.50 15.49
N GLY A 48 26.84 -0.53 15.26
CA GLY A 48 27.37 -1.85 14.87
C GLY A 48 27.44 -2.87 16.01
N TRP A 49 27.24 -2.44 17.27
CA TRP A 49 27.26 -3.35 18.41
C TRP A 49 26.08 -4.34 18.37
N MET A 50 26.27 -5.52 18.97
CA MET A 50 25.27 -6.60 19.01
C MET A 50 24.64 -6.91 17.65
N ARG A 51 25.49 -7.27 16.68
CA ARG A 51 25.05 -7.58 15.31
C ARG A 51 24.38 -6.40 14.61
N GLY A 52 24.88 -5.18 14.83
CA GLY A 52 24.41 -4.00 14.08
C GLY A 52 23.10 -3.41 14.57
N SER A 53 22.73 -3.65 15.82
CA SER A 53 21.44 -3.18 16.36
C SER A 53 21.57 -2.21 17.54
N HIS A 54 22.80 -2.00 18.05
CA HIS A 54 23.05 -1.22 19.25
C HIS A 54 24.27 -0.29 19.11
N ASN A 55 24.26 0.76 19.94
CA ASN A 55 25.39 1.64 20.18
C ASN A 55 26.26 1.13 21.33
N GLY A 56 27.57 1.02 21.12
CA GLY A 56 28.52 0.54 22.13
C GLY A 56 29.85 1.28 22.10
N PRO A 57 30.59 1.29 23.23
CA PRO A 57 31.90 1.95 23.30
C PRO A 57 32.97 1.13 22.56
N LEU A 58 33.68 1.74 21.62
CA LEU A 58 34.81 1.12 20.92
C LEU A 58 36.00 0.97 21.87
N MET A 59 36.39 -0.26 22.15
CA MET A 59 37.43 -0.59 23.13
C MET A 59 38.75 -1.00 22.45
N PRO A 60 39.87 -0.29 22.69
CA PRO A 60 41.19 -0.75 22.25
C PRO A 60 41.65 -1.94 23.09
N VAL A 61 42.02 -3.03 22.42
CA VAL A 61 42.47 -4.27 23.10
C VAL A 61 43.71 -4.84 22.44
N SER A 62 44.46 -5.61 23.22
CA SER A 62 45.55 -6.43 22.71
C SER A 62 45.00 -7.55 21.80
N PHE A 63 45.85 -8.14 20.96
CA PHE A 63 45.52 -9.30 20.15
C PHE A 63 45.05 -10.48 21.02
N LYS A 64 45.69 -10.67 22.17
CA LYS A 64 45.37 -11.74 23.12
C LYS A 64 43.95 -11.58 23.68
N ASP A 65 43.56 -10.33 23.95
CA ASP A 65 42.31 -9.98 24.60
C ASP A 65 41.19 -9.63 23.60
N ALA A 66 41.39 -9.82 22.30
CA ALA A 66 40.37 -9.62 21.26
C ALA A 66 39.29 -10.73 21.21
N ARG A 67 38.68 -11.05 22.36
CA ARG A 67 37.70 -12.15 22.56
C ARG A 67 36.37 -11.65 23.16
N PRO A 68 35.42 -11.12 22.36
CA PRO A 68 34.18 -10.50 22.85
C PRO A 68 33.14 -11.52 23.34
N THR A 69 33.40 -12.22 24.45
CA THR A 69 32.58 -13.33 24.95
C THR A 69 31.36 -12.91 25.77
N ARG A 70 31.48 -11.85 26.59
CA ARG A 70 30.36 -11.37 27.42
C ARG A 70 29.35 -10.60 26.56
N PHE A 71 28.39 -11.34 26.00
CA PHE A 71 27.28 -10.81 25.21
C PHE A 71 27.78 -9.97 24.02
N ASP A 72 28.63 -10.59 23.19
CA ASP A 72 29.36 -9.98 22.08
C ASP A 72 30.28 -8.79 22.48
N GLY A 73 30.80 -8.81 23.73
CA GLY A 73 31.72 -7.77 24.28
C GLY A 73 31.08 -6.38 24.24
N PRO A 74 31.79 -5.27 24.50
CA PRO A 74 31.66 -4.05 23.68
C PRO A 74 32.44 -4.22 22.36
N PRO A 75 32.21 -3.38 21.32
CA PRO A 75 33.01 -3.41 20.09
C PRO A 75 34.50 -3.31 20.40
N ARG A 76 35.33 -4.11 19.71
CA ARG A 76 36.78 -4.18 19.97
C ARG A 76 37.56 -3.75 18.76
N ILE A 77 38.65 -3.04 18.98
CA ILE A 77 39.63 -2.70 17.96
C ILE A 77 41.02 -3.18 18.37
N ILE A 78 41.73 -3.77 17.42
CA ILE A 78 43.15 -4.15 17.52
C ILE A 78 43.97 -3.32 16.53
N ALA A 79 45.24 -3.08 16.84
CA ALA A 79 46.14 -2.31 15.97
C ALA A 79 47.48 -3.04 15.80
N ALA A 80 47.80 -3.39 14.55
CA ALA A 80 49.05 -4.05 14.19
C ALA A 80 50.03 -3.06 13.54
N GLY A 81 51.14 -2.80 14.21
CA GLY A 81 52.23 -1.97 13.71
C GLY A 81 53.21 -2.77 12.86
N TYR A 82 53.58 -2.23 11.71
CA TYR A 82 54.60 -2.79 10.82
C TYR A 82 55.60 -1.73 10.41
N GLN A 83 56.85 -2.13 10.20
CA GLN A 83 57.91 -1.26 9.71
C GLN A 83 58.61 -1.90 8.50
N ILE A 84 58.84 -1.11 7.46
CA ILE A 84 59.69 -1.54 6.34
C ILE A 84 61.11 -1.05 6.60
N SER A 85 62.06 -1.98 6.64
CA SER A 85 63.48 -1.67 6.77
C SER A 85 64.32 -2.62 5.92
N HIS A 86 65.29 -2.10 5.18
CA HIS A 86 66.15 -2.86 4.27
C HIS A 86 65.38 -3.81 3.33
N GLY A 87 64.24 -3.34 2.78
CA GLY A 87 63.40 -4.14 1.88
C GLY A 87 62.61 -5.27 2.54
N LYS A 88 62.57 -5.35 3.87
CA LYS A 88 61.81 -6.36 4.63
C LYS A 88 60.70 -5.70 5.45
N LEU A 89 59.55 -6.36 5.52
CA LEU A 89 58.45 -6.00 6.41
C LEU A 89 58.68 -6.64 7.78
N ILE A 90 58.76 -5.83 8.82
CA ILE A 90 59.00 -6.22 10.22
C ILE A 90 57.72 -5.98 11.01
N GLY A 91 57.32 -6.95 11.86
CA GLY A 91 56.10 -6.91 12.65
C GLY A 91 55.34 -8.25 12.62
N PRO A 92 54.07 -8.29 13.07
CA PRO A 92 53.34 -7.19 13.70
C PRO A 92 53.80 -6.93 15.14
N VAL A 93 53.76 -5.66 15.53
CA VAL A 93 53.76 -5.23 16.94
C VAL A 93 52.34 -4.88 17.34
N ASP A 94 51.90 -5.33 18.51
CA ASP A 94 50.57 -4.99 19.04
C ASP A 94 50.59 -3.60 19.68
N LEU A 95 50.07 -2.60 18.96
CA LEU A 95 50.10 -1.21 19.38
C LEU A 95 49.14 -0.92 20.55
N PHE A 96 48.11 -1.75 20.71
CA PHE A 96 47.16 -1.65 21.83
C PHE A 96 47.45 -2.69 22.92
N SER A 97 48.65 -3.28 22.96
CA SER A 97 49.11 -4.04 24.13
C SER A 97 49.67 -3.15 25.25
N ASP A 98 49.94 -1.88 24.95
CA ASP A 98 50.49 -0.91 25.91
C ASP A 98 49.53 -0.67 27.10
N ILE A 99 50.12 -0.46 28.28
CA ILE A 99 49.40 -0.23 29.54
C ILE A 99 48.70 1.14 29.57
N SER A 100 49.14 2.10 28.74
CA SER A 100 48.52 3.43 28.64
C SER A 100 47.04 3.38 28.22
N PHE A 101 46.59 2.32 27.54
CA PHE A 101 45.18 2.13 27.16
C PHE A 101 44.32 1.46 28.25
N ASP A 102 44.86 1.12 29.42
CA ASP A 102 44.09 0.45 30.49
C ASP A 102 42.90 1.27 30.99
N GLU A 103 43.06 2.60 31.10
CA GLU A 103 41.96 3.48 31.53
C GLU A 103 40.85 3.56 30.48
N ALA A 104 41.21 3.60 29.19
CA ALA A 104 40.24 3.53 28.09
C ALA A 104 39.41 2.23 28.16
N ARG A 105 40.06 1.08 28.46
CA ARG A 105 39.40 -0.22 28.63
C ARG A 105 38.47 -0.25 29.84
N LYS A 106 38.90 0.32 30.98
CA LYS A 106 38.05 0.44 32.18
C LYS A 106 36.82 1.31 31.89
N GLN A 107 37.03 2.48 31.29
CA GLN A 107 35.95 3.40 30.93
C GLN A 107 34.97 2.78 29.92
N ALA A 108 35.46 2.09 28.89
CA ALA A 108 34.63 1.37 27.93
C ALA A 108 33.73 0.32 28.62
N ASN A 109 34.25 -0.40 29.62
CA ASN A 109 33.43 -1.34 30.39
C ASN A 109 32.35 -0.65 31.21
N CYS A 110 32.65 0.50 31.83
CA CYS A 110 31.66 1.30 32.56
C CYS A 110 30.55 1.79 31.62
N ILE A 111 30.91 2.36 30.47
CA ILE A 111 29.96 2.82 29.45
C ILE A 111 29.13 1.64 28.92
N ALA A 112 29.76 0.51 28.62
CA ALA A 112 29.06 -0.67 28.12
C ALA A 112 28.01 -1.19 29.11
N ASN A 113 28.33 -1.20 30.41
CA ASN A 113 27.37 -1.57 31.45
C ASN A 113 26.23 -0.56 31.57
N TYR A 114 26.53 0.74 31.46
CA TYR A 114 25.51 1.80 31.48
C TYR A 114 24.56 1.69 30.28
N MET A 115 25.10 1.59 29.07
CA MET A 115 24.31 1.44 27.84
C MET A 115 23.39 0.23 27.94
N ARG A 116 23.91 -0.93 28.35
CA ARG A 116 23.11 -2.15 28.52
C ARG A 116 21.94 -2.03 29.49
N ARG A 117 22.03 -1.19 30.52
CA ARG A 117 20.93 -0.98 31.48
C ARG A 117 19.71 -0.31 30.86
N HIS A 118 19.83 0.29 29.68
CA HIS A 118 18.69 0.83 28.92
C HIS A 118 17.82 -0.28 28.31
N GLY A 119 18.32 -1.52 28.20
CA GLY A 119 17.57 -2.61 27.59
C GLY A 119 17.22 -2.30 26.12
N PRO A 120 15.95 -2.46 25.69
CA PRO A 120 15.55 -2.26 24.30
C PRO A 120 15.36 -0.79 23.90
N PHE A 121 15.62 0.15 24.81
CA PHE A 121 15.36 1.57 24.58
C PHE A 121 16.59 2.31 24.04
N GLU A 122 16.33 3.39 23.30
CA GLU A 122 17.35 4.34 22.88
C GLU A 122 17.94 5.04 24.14
N PRO A 123 19.24 5.40 24.17
CA PRO A 123 20.19 5.39 23.05
C PRO A 123 20.97 4.06 22.87
N HIS A 124 20.71 3.04 23.70
CA HIS A 124 21.43 1.77 23.56
C HIS A 124 21.05 1.01 22.30
N ARG A 125 19.75 0.90 22.03
CA ARG A 125 19.21 0.44 20.75
C ARG A 125 19.41 1.52 19.68
N LEU A 126 19.76 1.14 18.46
CA LEU A 126 19.76 2.07 17.31
C LEU A 126 18.36 2.55 16.96
N GLY A 127 18.23 3.68 16.25
CA GLY A 127 16.94 4.17 15.77
C GLY A 127 16.27 3.18 14.82
N LEU A 128 14.93 3.16 14.75
CA LEU A 128 14.19 2.23 13.89
C LEU A 128 14.62 2.29 12.41
N HIS A 129 15.03 3.48 11.94
CA HIS A 129 15.50 3.69 10.57
C HIS A 129 16.87 3.09 10.28
N GLU A 130 17.68 2.85 11.30
CA GLU A 130 19.04 2.28 11.20
C GLU A 130 19.03 0.76 11.42
N MET A 131 17.88 0.20 11.83
CA MET A 131 17.68 -1.23 12.08
C MET A 131 17.40 -2.05 10.81
N GLU A 132 18.10 -1.77 9.72
CA GLU A 132 17.90 -2.38 8.39
C GLU A 132 17.90 -3.93 8.40
N TYR A 133 18.51 -4.56 9.41
CA TYR A 133 18.80 -6.00 9.44
C TYR A 133 18.03 -6.80 10.50
N THR A 134 17.09 -6.20 11.22
CA THR A 134 16.32 -6.93 12.25
C THR A 134 15.02 -7.50 11.71
N THR A 135 14.49 -8.53 12.38
CA THR A 135 13.17 -9.09 12.08
C THR A 135 12.04 -8.11 12.45
N LEU A 136 12.33 -7.07 13.24
CA LEU A 136 11.31 -6.18 13.78
C LEU A 136 10.57 -5.40 12.68
N PRO A 137 11.21 -4.76 11.67
CA PRO A 137 10.51 -4.20 10.52
C PRO A 137 9.58 -5.19 9.81
N GLN A 138 10.01 -6.46 9.66
CA GLN A 138 9.21 -7.50 9.01
C GLN A 138 8.02 -7.93 9.87
N VAL A 139 8.22 -8.08 11.18
CA VAL A 139 7.16 -8.38 12.15
C VAL A 139 6.18 -7.22 12.26
N MET A 140 6.66 -5.98 12.27
CA MET A 140 5.81 -4.78 12.30
C MET A 140 5.02 -4.65 11.00
N ALA A 141 5.63 -4.88 9.83
CA ALA A 141 4.91 -4.94 8.56
C ALA A 141 3.83 -6.02 8.59
N PHE A 142 4.16 -7.25 9.03
CA PHE A 142 3.19 -8.33 9.17
C PHE A 142 2.06 -8.01 10.15
N ILE A 143 2.38 -7.44 11.32
CA ILE A 143 1.38 -7.04 12.31
C ILE A 143 0.51 -5.94 11.75
N PHE A 144 1.06 -4.88 11.14
CA PHE A 144 0.24 -3.79 10.59
C PHE A 144 -0.55 -4.19 9.35
N GLU A 145 -0.04 -5.12 8.54
CA GLU A 145 -0.71 -5.70 7.37
C GLU A 145 -1.81 -6.70 7.75
N LYS A 146 -1.75 -7.29 8.95
CA LYS A 146 -2.78 -8.21 9.47
C LYS A 146 -3.65 -7.68 10.61
N SER A 147 -3.27 -6.57 11.24
CA SER A 147 -4.10 -5.92 12.27
C SER A 147 -5.28 -5.25 11.62
N ALA A 148 -6.47 -5.44 12.20
CA ALA A 148 -7.68 -4.77 11.75
C ALA A 148 -7.45 -3.26 11.65
N ILE A 149 -7.91 -2.67 10.55
CA ILE A 149 -7.86 -1.22 10.36
C ILE A 149 -8.78 -0.61 11.43
N PRO A 150 -8.33 0.39 12.21
CA PRO A 150 -9.18 1.03 13.20
C PRO A 150 -10.48 1.53 12.57
N ARG A 151 -11.62 1.07 13.09
CA ARG A 151 -12.95 1.50 12.68
C ARG A 151 -13.48 2.57 13.62
N ARG A 152 -14.25 3.52 13.08
CA ARG A 152 -14.90 4.60 13.81
C ARG A 152 -16.38 4.31 13.98
N SER A 153 -16.73 3.43 14.92
CA SER A 153 -18.11 3.01 15.18
C SER A 153 -19.03 4.18 15.55
N ASP A 154 -18.49 5.22 16.18
CA ASP A 154 -19.23 6.46 16.48
C ASP A 154 -19.72 7.18 15.22
N LEU A 155 -18.91 7.20 14.15
CA LEU A 155 -19.28 7.78 12.86
C LEU A 155 -20.18 6.84 12.05
N GLU A 156 -19.98 5.52 12.16
CA GLU A 156 -20.84 4.51 11.55
C GLU A 156 -22.28 4.64 12.05
N ASP A 157 -22.49 4.72 13.37
CA ASP A 157 -23.82 4.83 13.97
C ASP A 157 -24.54 6.13 13.54
N GLN A 158 -23.84 7.26 13.55
CA GLN A 158 -24.39 8.56 13.16
C GLN A 158 -24.81 8.60 11.69
N LEU A 159 -23.93 8.12 10.80
CA LEU A 159 -24.24 8.05 9.37
C LEU A 159 -25.32 7.01 9.07
N LYS A 160 -25.36 5.90 9.80
CA LYS A 160 -26.43 4.91 9.67
C LYS A 160 -27.79 5.49 10.04
N ALA A 161 -27.86 6.32 11.08
CA ALA A 161 -29.07 7.06 11.44
C ALA A 161 -29.52 8.02 10.32
N ARG A 162 -28.58 8.71 9.65
CA ARG A 162 -28.86 9.60 8.51
C ARG A 162 -29.24 8.84 7.23
N TYR A 163 -28.66 7.65 7.01
CA TYR A 163 -28.83 6.82 5.82
C TYR A 163 -29.30 5.40 6.18
N PRO A 164 -30.54 5.23 6.72
CA PRO A 164 -31.01 3.96 7.26
C PRO A 164 -31.23 2.87 6.22
N PHE A 165 -31.25 3.22 4.92
CA PHE A 165 -31.37 2.25 3.83
C PHE A 165 -30.08 1.44 3.62
N LEU A 166 -28.94 1.90 4.13
CA LEU A 166 -27.71 1.13 4.06
C LEU A 166 -27.88 -0.14 4.89
N ARG A 167 -27.55 -1.29 4.31
CA ARG A 167 -27.41 -2.57 5.01
C ARG A 167 -26.20 -2.57 5.94
N GLU A 168 -25.07 -2.06 5.48
CA GLU A 168 -23.80 -2.02 6.21
C GLU A 168 -23.07 -0.70 5.92
N LEU A 169 -22.35 -0.17 6.90
CA LEU A 169 -21.49 1.00 6.75
C LEU A 169 -20.23 0.77 7.57
N GLN A 170 -19.06 0.84 6.92
CA GLN A 170 -17.77 0.72 7.58
C GLN A 170 -16.96 2.00 7.36
N VAL A 171 -16.56 2.63 8.47
CA VAL A 171 -15.76 3.86 8.46
C VAL A 171 -14.41 3.55 9.06
N VAL A 172 -13.36 3.63 8.25
CA VAL A 172 -11.99 3.39 8.69
C VAL A 172 -11.26 4.70 8.99
N ASP A 173 -10.32 4.65 9.93
CA ASP A 173 -9.37 5.72 10.18
C ASP A 173 -8.05 5.42 9.44
N PRO A 174 -7.75 6.12 8.33
CA PRO A 174 -6.52 5.93 7.58
C PRO A 174 -5.28 6.52 8.26
N GLY A 175 -5.43 7.39 9.27
CA GLY A 175 -4.34 8.10 9.96
C GLY A 175 -3.57 9.13 9.10
N MET A 176 -3.54 8.94 7.78
CA MET A 176 -2.94 9.83 6.79
C MET A 176 -4.03 10.50 5.94
N ARG A 177 -3.76 11.71 5.44
CA ARG A 177 -4.73 12.52 4.67
C ARG A 177 -4.52 12.50 3.16
N ASP A 178 -3.44 11.89 2.66
CA ASP A 178 -3.21 11.80 1.22
C ASP A 178 -4.15 10.78 0.57
N LEU A 179 -4.66 11.12 -0.61
CA LEU A 179 -5.68 10.34 -1.30
C LEU A 179 -5.24 8.89 -1.60
N ASP A 180 -3.96 8.65 -1.90
CA ASP A 180 -3.46 7.31 -2.23
C ASP A 180 -3.48 6.38 -1.00
N SER A 181 -3.01 6.87 0.16
CA SER A 181 -3.08 6.14 1.42
C SER A 181 -4.51 5.90 1.88
N ILE A 182 -5.39 6.90 1.74
CA ILE A 182 -6.83 6.73 2.03
C ILE A 182 -7.42 5.65 1.12
N GLN A 183 -7.18 5.71 -0.20
CA GLN A 183 -7.67 4.71 -1.15
C GLN A 183 -7.21 3.30 -0.81
N LYS A 184 -5.93 3.13 -0.46
CA LYS A 184 -5.38 1.83 -0.03
C LYS A 184 -6.04 1.33 1.25
N THR A 185 -6.30 2.22 2.21
CA THR A 185 -6.91 1.86 3.50
C THR A 185 -8.35 1.39 3.31
N VAL A 186 -9.20 2.17 2.62
CA VAL A 186 -10.60 1.77 2.35
C VAL A 186 -10.66 0.51 1.48
N ALA A 187 -9.72 0.36 0.53
CA ALA A 187 -9.63 -0.83 -0.31
C ALA A 187 -9.26 -2.09 0.48
N ARG A 188 -8.35 -1.98 1.45
CA ARG A 188 -7.98 -3.09 2.34
C ARG A 188 -9.15 -3.50 3.23
N GLN A 189 -9.90 -2.54 3.77
CA GLN A 189 -11.12 -2.85 4.52
C GLN A 189 -12.17 -3.52 3.63
N ALA A 190 -12.30 -3.08 2.38
CA ALA A 190 -13.21 -3.70 1.43
C ALA A 190 -12.83 -5.13 1.07
N ALA A 191 -11.52 -5.44 0.99
CA ALA A 191 -11.06 -6.82 0.78
C ALA A 191 -11.48 -7.72 1.95
N TYR A 192 -11.25 -7.26 3.19
CA TYR A 192 -11.66 -7.96 4.40
C TYR A 192 -13.18 -8.20 4.45
N TYR A 193 -13.97 -7.15 4.22
CA TYR A 193 -15.43 -7.26 4.20
C TYR A 193 -15.94 -8.20 3.11
N LEU A 194 -15.37 -8.12 1.90
CA LEU A 194 -15.74 -9.00 0.80
C LEU A 194 -15.47 -10.47 1.15
N GLU A 195 -14.31 -10.77 1.74
CA GLU A 195 -13.97 -12.14 2.16
C GLU A 195 -14.88 -12.68 3.27
N GLU A 196 -15.34 -11.80 4.17
CA GLU A 196 -16.23 -12.15 5.27
C GLU A 196 -17.63 -12.53 4.77
N ILE A 197 -18.17 -11.77 3.82
CA ILE A 197 -19.57 -11.91 3.39
C ILE A 197 -19.78 -12.86 2.20
N THR A 198 -18.71 -13.28 1.53
CA THR A 198 -18.81 -14.04 0.27
C THR A 198 -18.93 -15.54 0.53
N PRO A 199 -20.08 -16.18 0.21
CA PRO A 199 -20.19 -17.63 0.27
C PRO A 199 -19.42 -18.33 -0.86
N ALA A 200 -19.10 -19.60 -0.68
CA ALA A 200 -18.57 -20.43 -1.76
C ALA A 200 -19.55 -20.47 -2.94
N GLY A 201 -19.04 -20.41 -4.17
CA GLY A 201 -19.89 -20.41 -5.37
C GLY A 201 -20.49 -19.05 -5.77
N ALA A 202 -20.20 -17.98 -5.03
CA ALA A 202 -20.84 -16.67 -5.25
C ALA A 202 -20.54 -16.08 -6.63
N LYS A 203 -21.55 -15.43 -7.22
CA LYS A 203 -21.40 -14.59 -8.41
C LYS A 203 -21.04 -13.16 -8.00
N ILE A 204 -19.88 -12.69 -8.41
CA ILE A 204 -19.37 -11.35 -8.06
C ILE A 204 -19.23 -10.53 -9.34
N GLY A 205 -19.91 -9.38 -9.37
CA GLY A 205 -19.72 -8.35 -10.38
C GLY A 205 -18.71 -7.32 -9.91
N LEU A 206 -17.72 -7.02 -10.75
CA LEU A 206 -16.69 -6.02 -10.50
C LEU A 206 -16.81 -4.87 -11.48
N SER A 207 -16.79 -3.63 -10.96
CA SER A 207 -16.51 -2.45 -11.78
C SER A 207 -15.00 -2.31 -12.06
N GLY A 208 -14.61 -1.20 -12.66
CA GLY A 208 -13.21 -0.81 -12.83
C GLY A 208 -12.71 0.14 -11.74
N GLY A 209 -11.44 0.54 -11.88
CA GLY A 209 -10.85 1.65 -11.13
C GLY A 209 -9.78 1.27 -10.11
N LYS A 210 -9.02 2.29 -9.69
CA LYS A 210 -7.83 2.15 -8.84
C LYS A 210 -8.14 1.61 -7.44
N THR A 211 -9.27 1.99 -6.85
CA THR A 211 -9.68 1.48 -5.53
C THR A 211 -9.91 -0.05 -5.56
N LEU A 212 -10.59 -0.55 -6.59
CA LEU A 212 -10.85 -1.99 -6.76
C LEU A 212 -9.56 -2.74 -7.08
N TYR A 213 -8.67 -2.15 -7.87
CA TYR A 213 -7.32 -2.68 -8.08
C TYR A 213 -6.58 -2.90 -6.75
N HIS A 214 -6.57 -1.90 -5.86
CA HIS A 214 -5.96 -2.06 -4.54
C HIS A 214 -6.67 -3.13 -3.70
N MET A 215 -8.00 -3.17 -3.73
CA MET A 215 -8.79 -4.14 -2.98
C MET A 215 -8.41 -5.57 -3.38
N ILE A 216 -8.36 -5.84 -4.69
CA ILE A 216 -7.98 -7.17 -5.20
C ILE A 216 -6.56 -7.56 -4.79
N ASN A 217 -5.63 -6.61 -4.72
CA ASN A 217 -4.28 -6.90 -4.24
C ASN A 217 -4.25 -7.33 -2.78
N TYR A 218 -5.13 -6.78 -1.94
CA TYR A 218 -5.27 -7.14 -0.53
C TYR A 218 -6.04 -8.43 -0.27
N LEU A 219 -6.76 -8.97 -1.26
CA LEU A 219 -7.42 -10.26 -1.12
C LEU A 219 -6.39 -11.39 -0.88
N GLU A 220 -6.66 -12.21 0.11
CA GLU A 220 -5.88 -13.40 0.47
C GLU A 220 -6.12 -14.52 -0.56
N PRO A 221 -5.07 -15.06 -1.20
CA PRO A 221 -5.21 -16.15 -2.16
C PRO A 221 -5.91 -17.37 -1.54
N GLN A 222 -6.80 -18.02 -2.29
CA GLN A 222 -7.53 -19.23 -1.87
C GLN A 222 -8.43 -19.07 -0.63
N ARG A 223 -8.64 -17.85 -0.14
CA ARG A 223 -9.58 -17.55 0.95
C ARG A 223 -11.04 -17.79 0.55
N LEU A 224 -11.35 -17.57 -0.72
CA LEU A 224 -12.65 -17.78 -1.35
C LEU A 224 -12.55 -18.94 -2.35
N THR A 225 -13.65 -19.65 -2.57
CA THR A 225 -13.68 -20.86 -3.42
C THR A 225 -14.89 -20.89 -4.35
N GLY A 226 -14.69 -21.37 -5.58
CA GLY A 226 -15.74 -21.60 -6.59
C GLY A 226 -16.40 -20.33 -7.11
N LEU A 227 -15.72 -19.19 -7.08
CA LEU A 227 -16.30 -17.90 -7.47
C LEU A 227 -16.67 -17.85 -8.96
N HIS A 228 -17.73 -17.09 -9.29
CA HIS A 228 -18.04 -16.69 -10.66
C HIS A 228 -17.85 -15.18 -10.79
N LEU A 229 -16.88 -14.73 -11.58
CA LEU A 229 -16.48 -13.32 -11.67
C LEU A 229 -16.97 -12.69 -12.97
N TYR A 230 -17.66 -11.55 -12.88
CA TYR A 230 -18.28 -10.86 -14.00
C TYR A 230 -17.86 -9.38 -14.07
N PRO A 231 -17.63 -8.84 -15.27
CA PRO A 231 -17.41 -7.41 -15.47
C PRO A 231 -18.75 -6.68 -15.47
N LEU A 232 -18.90 -5.63 -14.67
CA LEU A 232 -20.15 -4.86 -14.59
C LEU A 232 -20.31 -3.83 -15.71
N THR A 233 -19.22 -3.45 -16.39
CA THR A 233 -19.22 -2.48 -17.50
C THR A 233 -18.23 -2.85 -18.59
N LEU A 234 -18.56 -2.44 -19.82
CA LEU A 234 -17.87 -2.83 -21.05
C LEU A 234 -17.50 -1.59 -21.89
N THR A 235 -17.02 -0.54 -21.22
CA THR A 235 -16.69 0.74 -21.87
C THR A 235 -15.36 0.66 -22.64
N PRO A 236 -15.30 1.14 -23.91
CA PRO A 236 -14.09 1.10 -24.74
C PRO A 236 -13.10 2.23 -24.40
N ILE A 237 -12.61 2.30 -23.16
CA ILE A 237 -11.64 3.32 -22.74
C ILE A 237 -10.21 2.81 -23.01
N LEU A 238 -9.46 3.53 -23.86
CA LEU A 238 -8.17 3.07 -24.39
C LEU A 238 -6.97 3.39 -23.48
N THR A 239 -7.10 4.36 -22.56
CA THR A 239 -5.97 4.94 -21.81
C THR A 239 -5.74 4.32 -20.42
N MET A 240 -6.59 3.38 -19.99
CA MET A 240 -6.50 2.73 -18.66
C MET A 240 -6.77 1.21 -18.69
N PRO A 241 -6.10 0.45 -19.57
CA PRO A 241 -6.44 -0.95 -19.82
C PRO A 241 -6.41 -1.83 -18.56
N GLY A 242 -5.48 -1.59 -17.64
CA GLY A 242 -5.34 -2.33 -16.38
C GLY A 242 -6.36 -2.00 -15.29
N LEU A 243 -7.26 -1.04 -15.52
CA LEU A 243 -8.27 -0.59 -14.55
C LEU A 243 -9.71 -0.78 -15.06
N THR A 244 -9.90 -1.50 -16.17
CA THR A 244 -11.24 -1.84 -16.69
C THR A 244 -11.89 -2.94 -15.85
N ALA A 245 -13.22 -3.09 -15.93
CA ALA A 245 -13.92 -4.18 -15.25
C ALA A 245 -13.40 -5.57 -15.67
N ASN A 246 -13.12 -5.77 -16.96
CA ASN A 246 -12.48 -7.01 -17.46
C ASN A 246 -11.10 -7.24 -16.83
N ALA A 247 -10.29 -6.19 -16.68
CA ALA A 247 -8.99 -6.31 -16.03
C ALA A 247 -9.13 -6.65 -14.53
N MET A 248 -10.14 -6.12 -13.84
CA MET A 248 -10.42 -6.47 -12.45
C MET A 248 -10.83 -7.93 -12.31
N VAL A 249 -11.70 -8.43 -13.20
CA VAL A 249 -12.07 -9.85 -13.26
C VAL A 249 -10.86 -10.74 -13.48
N GLY A 250 -10.03 -10.42 -14.48
CA GLY A 250 -8.82 -11.17 -14.77
C GLY A 250 -7.80 -11.14 -13.63
N MET A 251 -7.66 -10.01 -12.94
CA MET A 251 -6.75 -9.89 -11.79
C MET A 251 -7.24 -10.70 -10.60
N MET A 252 -8.53 -10.60 -10.26
CA MET A 252 -9.10 -11.34 -9.15
C MET A 252 -9.07 -12.85 -9.40
N SER A 253 -9.23 -13.30 -10.65
CA SER A 253 -9.13 -14.74 -10.96
C SER A 253 -7.74 -15.33 -10.70
N THR A 254 -6.67 -14.53 -10.82
CA THR A 254 -5.30 -15.01 -10.49
C THR A 254 -5.12 -15.33 -9.00
N LYS A 255 -5.96 -14.77 -8.12
CA LYS A 255 -5.95 -15.05 -6.68
C LYS A 255 -6.69 -16.35 -6.35
N TYR A 256 -7.60 -16.79 -7.22
CA TYR A 256 -8.51 -17.92 -7.00
C TYR A 256 -8.53 -18.84 -8.23
N PRO A 257 -7.59 -19.80 -8.33
CA PRO A 257 -7.45 -20.65 -9.51
C PRO A 257 -8.66 -21.51 -9.87
N ASP A 258 -9.59 -21.71 -8.92
CA ASP A 258 -10.86 -22.43 -9.08
C ASP A 258 -12.04 -21.53 -9.48
N ALA A 259 -11.81 -20.22 -9.61
CA ALA A 259 -12.84 -19.28 -10.03
C ALA A 259 -13.13 -19.38 -11.54
N THR A 260 -14.41 -19.30 -11.89
CA THR A 260 -14.86 -19.10 -13.27
C THR A 260 -14.91 -17.60 -13.56
N ALA A 261 -13.95 -17.09 -14.31
CA ALA A 261 -13.87 -15.68 -14.66
C ALA A 261 -14.36 -15.43 -16.09
N TYR A 262 -15.38 -14.58 -16.24
CA TYR A 262 -15.96 -14.25 -17.53
C TYR A 262 -15.36 -12.95 -18.07
N ASN A 263 -14.93 -12.96 -19.32
CA ASN A 263 -14.49 -11.78 -20.05
C ASN A 263 -15.51 -11.48 -21.15
N LEU A 264 -15.95 -10.23 -21.26
CA LEU A 264 -16.91 -9.81 -22.29
C LEU A 264 -16.25 -8.82 -23.26
N PRO A 265 -16.46 -8.92 -24.58
CA PRO A 265 -15.84 -8.03 -25.55
C PRO A 265 -16.20 -6.56 -25.29
N THR A 266 -15.19 -5.70 -25.17
CA THR A 266 -15.33 -4.24 -25.16
C THR A 266 -15.20 -3.73 -26.59
N ILE A 267 -16.34 -3.60 -27.27
CA ILE A 267 -16.43 -3.13 -28.65
C ILE A 267 -16.98 -1.70 -28.68
N PRO A 268 -16.48 -0.81 -29.57
CA PRO A 268 -17.11 0.48 -29.79
C PRO A 268 -18.51 0.30 -30.37
N VAL A 269 -19.51 0.84 -29.66
CA VAL A 269 -20.93 0.81 -30.03
C VAL A 269 -21.55 2.17 -29.72
N THR A 270 -22.64 2.50 -30.41
CA THR A 270 -23.38 3.75 -30.22
C THR A 270 -24.55 3.61 -29.24
N SER A 271 -24.99 2.38 -28.97
CA SER A 271 -26.07 2.09 -28.03
C SER A 271 -25.96 0.68 -27.43
N ARG A 272 -26.74 0.43 -26.37
CA ARG A 272 -26.91 -0.89 -25.77
C ARG A 272 -27.54 -1.90 -26.72
N GLU A 273 -28.54 -1.48 -27.49
CA GLU A 273 -29.23 -2.33 -28.46
C GLU A 273 -28.28 -2.80 -29.56
N GLU A 274 -27.35 -1.94 -29.98
CA GLU A 274 -26.31 -2.31 -30.93
C GLU A 274 -25.37 -3.38 -30.35
N TYR A 275 -24.93 -3.20 -29.11
CA TYR A 275 -24.12 -4.20 -28.40
C TYR A 275 -24.83 -5.55 -28.31
N GLU A 276 -26.08 -5.56 -27.83
CA GLU A 276 -26.88 -6.77 -27.68
C GLU A 276 -27.09 -7.51 -29.00
N LYS A 277 -27.32 -6.77 -30.11
CA LYS A 277 -27.44 -7.34 -31.45
C LYS A 277 -26.15 -8.05 -31.89
N GLN A 278 -24.98 -7.48 -31.58
CA GLN A 278 -23.70 -8.12 -31.88
C GLN A 278 -23.46 -9.37 -31.02
N MET A 279 -23.80 -9.31 -29.73
CA MET A 279 -23.67 -10.47 -28.83
C MET A 279 -24.64 -11.60 -29.17
N ALA A 280 -25.79 -11.30 -29.78
CA ALA A 280 -26.77 -12.31 -30.18
C ALA A 280 -26.22 -13.33 -31.20
N ALA A 281 -25.11 -13.03 -31.88
CA ALA A 281 -24.41 -13.99 -32.74
C ALA A 281 -23.81 -15.17 -31.95
N ASN A 282 -23.60 -15.02 -30.63
CA ASN A 282 -23.14 -16.08 -29.74
C ASN A 282 -24.08 -16.17 -28.51
N PRO A 283 -24.98 -17.18 -28.47
CA PRO A 283 -25.95 -17.34 -27.39
C PRO A 283 -25.32 -17.45 -25.99
N GLU A 284 -24.13 -18.04 -25.87
CA GLU A 284 -23.40 -18.15 -24.60
C GLU A 284 -22.90 -16.77 -24.14
N MET A 285 -22.34 -15.98 -25.05
CA MET A 285 -21.89 -14.63 -24.77
C MET A 285 -23.05 -13.71 -24.36
N LEU A 286 -24.18 -13.79 -25.06
CA LEU A 286 -25.39 -13.05 -24.70
C LEU A 286 -25.93 -13.47 -23.32
N LYS A 287 -25.84 -14.76 -22.97
CA LYS A 287 -26.19 -15.26 -21.64
C LYS A 287 -25.28 -14.65 -20.56
N ILE A 288 -23.96 -14.71 -20.75
CA ILE A 288 -22.98 -14.13 -19.81
C ILE A 288 -23.23 -12.63 -19.64
N TYR A 289 -23.47 -11.90 -20.74
CA TYR A 289 -23.85 -10.50 -20.71
C TYR A 289 -25.10 -10.26 -19.87
N ARG A 290 -26.16 -11.06 -20.03
CA ARG A 290 -27.38 -10.95 -19.21
C ARG A 290 -27.16 -11.32 -17.74
N ASP A 291 -26.22 -12.23 -17.45
CA ASP A 291 -25.91 -12.67 -16.10
C ASP A 291 -25.26 -11.57 -15.24
N ILE A 292 -24.69 -10.51 -15.83
CA ILE A 292 -24.08 -9.40 -15.05
C ILE A 292 -25.10 -8.67 -14.16
N TRP A 293 -26.40 -8.67 -14.53
CA TRP A 293 -27.49 -8.12 -13.69
C TRP A 293 -27.91 -9.05 -12.55
N ASN A 294 -27.49 -10.32 -12.60
CA ASN A 294 -27.94 -11.38 -11.68
C ASN A 294 -26.87 -11.82 -10.66
N VAL A 295 -25.75 -11.10 -10.57
CA VAL A 295 -24.66 -11.39 -9.62
C VAL A 295 -25.04 -11.17 -8.16
N ASP A 296 -24.55 -12.00 -7.25
CA ASP A 296 -24.88 -11.94 -5.81
C ASP A 296 -24.33 -10.70 -5.11
N ILE A 297 -23.12 -10.32 -5.49
CA ILE A 297 -22.36 -9.20 -4.92
C ILE A 297 -21.89 -8.31 -6.07
N MET A 298 -22.14 -7.01 -5.99
CA MET A 298 -21.57 -6.00 -6.89
C MET A 298 -20.57 -5.16 -6.12
N VAL A 299 -19.35 -4.98 -6.65
CA VAL A 299 -18.31 -4.14 -6.03
C VAL A 299 -17.96 -2.99 -6.97
N LEU A 300 -18.04 -1.77 -6.45
CA LEU A 300 -17.99 -0.53 -7.21
C LEU A 300 -17.07 0.49 -6.55
N GLY A 301 -16.37 1.28 -7.37
CA GLY A 301 -15.79 2.55 -6.93
C GLY A 301 -16.75 3.71 -7.20
N ILE A 302 -16.54 4.83 -6.50
CA ILE A 302 -17.19 6.12 -6.81
C ILE A 302 -16.16 7.06 -7.42
N GLY A 303 -16.46 7.58 -8.60
CA GLY A 303 -15.63 8.53 -9.34
C GLY A 303 -16.03 9.98 -9.09
N TYR A 304 -15.07 10.89 -9.19
CA TYR A 304 -15.22 12.32 -8.96
C TYR A 304 -14.48 13.07 -10.07
N LEU A 305 -14.97 14.25 -10.47
CA LEU A 305 -14.53 14.90 -11.71
C LEU A 305 -13.08 15.39 -11.72
N THR A 306 -12.61 15.94 -10.60
CA THR A 306 -11.30 16.61 -10.52
C THR A 306 -10.12 15.65 -10.40
N GLY A 307 -10.38 14.35 -10.22
CA GLY A 307 -9.34 13.33 -10.11
C GLY A 307 -8.67 12.97 -11.43
N PRO A 308 -7.49 12.34 -11.39
CA PRO A 308 -6.88 11.78 -12.58
C PRO A 308 -7.71 10.58 -13.07
N LEU A 309 -8.37 10.76 -14.23
CA LEU A 309 -9.02 9.70 -15.03
C LEU A 309 -10.15 8.88 -14.33
N PRO A 310 -11.23 9.51 -13.80
CA PRO A 310 -12.46 8.76 -13.48
C PRO A 310 -13.06 8.20 -14.80
N GLY A 311 -13.74 7.06 -14.73
CA GLY A 311 -14.08 6.24 -15.89
C GLY A 311 -14.91 6.98 -16.93
N PHE A 312 -16.00 7.62 -16.51
CA PHE A 312 -16.86 8.40 -17.41
C PHE A 312 -16.16 9.64 -17.99
N ARG A 313 -15.29 10.32 -17.22
CA ARG A 313 -14.50 11.45 -17.76
C ARG A 313 -13.48 10.97 -18.79
N ALA A 314 -12.85 9.82 -18.56
CA ALA A 314 -11.92 9.24 -19.52
C ALA A 314 -12.64 8.93 -20.84
N LEU A 315 -13.86 8.37 -20.77
CA LEU A 315 -14.71 8.17 -21.95
C LEU A 315 -15.09 9.52 -22.60
N ALA A 316 -15.55 10.50 -21.83
CA ALA A 316 -15.95 11.81 -22.34
C ALA A 316 -14.81 12.56 -23.04
N SER A 317 -13.61 12.50 -22.46
CA SER A 317 -12.40 13.10 -23.01
C SER A 317 -11.94 12.38 -24.28
N GLN A 318 -11.99 11.04 -24.30
CA GLN A 318 -11.63 10.24 -25.48
C GLN A 318 -12.57 10.48 -26.66
N GLU A 319 -13.88 10.46 -26.40
CA GLU A 319 -14.90 10.43 -27.45
C GLU A 319 -15.24 11.83 -27.96
N LEU A 320 -15.26 12.84 -27.09
CA LEU A 320 -15.75 14.18 -27.37
C LEU A 320 -14.79 15.30 -26.93
N GLY A 321 -13.63 14.98 -26.35
CA GLY A 321 -12.68 15.98 -25.88
C GLY A 321 -13.13 16.77 -24.65
N LEU A 322 -14.17 16.33 -23.93
CA LEU A 322 -14.73 17.06 -22.79
C LEU A 322 -13.79 17.04 -21.57
N THR A 323 -13.67 18.21 -20.93
CA THR A 323 -12.88 18.42 -19.71
C THR A 323 -13.71 18.15 -18.45
N ALA A 324 -13.08 18.23 -17.26
CA ALA A 324 -13.81 18.12 -16.00
C ALA A 324 -14.76 19.31 -15.81
N GLU A 325 -14.34 20.49 -16.26
CA GLU A 325 -15.07 21.74 -16.22
C GLU A 325 -16.32 21.67 -17.11
N ASP A 326 -16.20 21.10 -18.31
CA ASP A 326 -17.34 20.91 -19.22
C ASP A 326 -18.40 19.98 -18.60
N LEU A 327 -17.96 18.86 -18.00
CA LEU A 327 -18.86 17.93 -17.32
C LEU A 327 -19.52 18.57 -16.09
N ALA A 328 -18.78 19.36 -15.33
CA ALA A 328 -19.32 20.09 -14.19
C ALA A 328 -20.35 21.14 -14.64
N ALA A 329 -20.09 21.87 -15.73
CA ALA A 329 -21.03 22.83 -16.32
C ALA A 329 -22.34 22.16 -16.80
N LYS A 330 -22.26 20.87 -17.18
CA LYS A 330 -23.40 20.03 -17.53
C LYS A 330 -24.07 19.37 -16.31
N GLY A 331 -23.67 19.73 -15.09
CA GLY A 331 -24.30 19.31 -13.84
C GLY A 331 -23.80 17.98 -13.27
N VAL A 332 -22.75 17.39 -13.83
CA VAL A 332 -22.13 16.17 -13.28
C VAL A 332 -21.36 16.55 -12.01
N VAL A 333 -21.54 15.80 -10.92
CA VAL A 333 -20.74 15.95 -9.69
C VAL A 333 -19.89 14.72 -9.37
N GLY A 334 -20.23 13.58 -9.96
CA GLY A 334 -19.54 12.33 -9.80
C GLY A 334 -20.10 11.26 -10.72
N GLU A 335 -19.59 10.05 -10.58
CA GLU A 335 -20.09 8.88 -11.30
C GLU A 335 -20.09 7.63 -10.42
N ILE A 336 -20.97 6.70 -10.77
CA ILE A 336 -20.94 5.32 -10.27
C ILE A 336 -21.10 4.37 -11.44
N ASN A 337 -20.16 3.43 -11.58
CA ASN A 337 -20.13 2.46 -12.68
C ASN A 337 -20.31 3.09 -14.07
N HIS A 338 -19.55 4.15 -14.36
CA HIS A 338 -19.62 4.94 -15.60
C HIS A 338 -20.93 5.71 -15.83
N THR A 339 -21.86 5.73 -14.87
CA THR A 339 -23.06 6.55 -14.97
C THR A 339 -22.82 7.92 -14.33
N PRO A 340 -22.91 9.05 -15.05
CA PRO A 340 -22.78 10.39 -14.49
C PRO A 340 -23.98 10.73 -13.60
N ILE A 341 -23.71 11.28 -12.41
CA ILE A 341 -24.70 11.62 -11.39
C ILE A 341 -24.64 13.12 -11.09
N ASN A 342 -25.80 13.76 -10.90
CA ASN A 342 -25.90 15.16 -10.48
C ASN A 342 -25.93 15.34 -8.96
N ALA A 343 -25.93 16.59 -8.49
CA ALA A 343 -25.88 16.92 -7.06
C ALA A 343 -27.09 16.42 -6.24
N GLN A 344 -28.21 16.14 -6.89
CA GLN A 344 -29.45 15.62 -6.28
C GLN A 344 -29.46 14.08 -6.24
N GLY A 345 -28.41 13.44 -6.74
CA GLY A 345 -28.32 12.00 -6.82
C GLY A 345 -29.10 11.40 -7.99
N GLU A 346 -29.52 12.18 -8.99
CA GLU A 346 -30.18 11.65 -10.19
C GLU A 346 -29.16 11.31 -11.30
N PRO A 347 -29.37 10.21 -12.04
CA PRO A 347 -28.47 9.82 -13.12
C PRO A 347 -28.78 10.62 -14.38
N LEU A 348 -27.75 11.17 -15.01
CA LEU A 348 -27.87 12.03 -16.21
C LEU A 348 -28.01 11.22 -17.52
N ILE A 349 -28.70 10.09 -17.47
CA ILE A 349 -28.88 9.16 -18.60
C ILE A 349 -29.86 9.67 -19.67
N ASN A 350 -30.85 10.48 -19.27
CA ASN A 350 -31.85 11.09 -20.15
C ASN A 350 -31.63 12.60 -20.30
N SER A 351 -30.36 13.04 -20.29
CA SER A 351 -30.03 14.46 -20.42
C SER A 351 -30.55 15.04 -21.73
N GLN A 352 -31.07 16.28 -21.68
CA GLN A 352 -31.38 17.05 -22.89
C GLN A 352 -30.10 17.57 -23.58
N ASP A 353 -28.96 17.52 -22.88
CA ASP A 353 -27.66 17.83 -23.44
C ASP A 353 -27.24 16.71 -24.42
N PRO A 354 -27.03 17.03 -25.71
CA PRO A 354 -26.79 16.02 -26.74
C PRO A 354 -25.46 15.28 -26.56
N GLU A 355 -24.45 15.92 -25.98
CA GLU A 355 -23.14 15.31 -25.73
C GLU A 355 -23.22 14.30 -24.59
N LEU A 356 -23.86 14.66 -23.48
CA LEU A 356 -24.12 13.70 -22.39
C LEU A 356 -25.00 12.55 -22.86
N ALA A 357 -26.09 12.83 -23.58
CA ALA A 357 -26.97 11.79 -24.10
C ALA A 357 -26.25 10.83 -25.05
N ALA A 358 -25.31 11.33 -25.87
CA ALA A 358 -24.49 10.48 -26.72
C ALA A 358 -23.52 9.62 -25.90
N LEU A 359 -22.87 10.18 -24.89
CA LEU A 359 -21.92 9.45 -24.04
C LEU A 359 -22.59 8.36 -23.21
N THR A 360 -23.73 8.65 -22.57
CA THR A 360 -24.42 7.70 -21.70
C THR A 360 -24.96 6.50 -22.46
N ARG A 361 -25.42 6.65 -23.71
CA ARG A 361 -25.84 5.53 -24.57
C ARG A 361 -24.70 4.57 -24.90
N ARG A 362 -23.45 5.03 -24.90
CA ARG A 362 -22.25 4.22 -25.15
C ARG A 362 -21.78 3.45 -23.92
N VAL A 363 -22.33 3.74 -22.74
CA VAL A 363 -22.00 3.01 -21.51
C VAL A 363 -22.77 1.70 -21.50
N ILE A 364 -22.07 0.60 -21.73
CA ILE A 364 -22.65 -0.74 -21.75
C ILE A 364 -22.38 -1.43 -20.42
N GLY A 365 -23.43 -1.90 -19.75
CA GLY A 365 -23.34 -2.62 -18.48
C GLY A 365 -24.46 -2.26 -17.52
N VAL A 366 -24.23 -2.55 -16.24
CA VAL A 366 -25.17 -2.25 -15.15
C VAL A 366 -25.19 -0.74 -14.88
N GLY A 367 -26.32 -0.07 -15.14
CA GLY A 367 -26.47 1.37 -14.95
C GLY A 367 -26.87 1.76 -13.53
N ALA A 368 -26.85 3.05 -13.22
CA ALA A 368 -27.24 3.54 -11.88
C ALA A 368 -28.67 3.16 -11.46
N LEU A 369 -29.64 3.11 -12.38
CA LEU A 369 -31.00 2.66 -12.06
C LEU A 369 -31.04 1.16 -11.69
N ASP A 370 -30.30 0.32 -12.41
CA ASP A 370 -30.16 -1.11 -12.08
C ASP A 370 -29.52 -1.28 -10.69
N LEU A 371 -28.50 -0.48 -10.38
CA LEU A 371 -27.84 -0.46 -9.08
C LEU A 371 -28.79 -0.06 -7.96
N ARG A 372 -29.62 0.96 -8.19
CA ARG A 372 -30.66 1.42 -7.24
C ARG A 372 -31.67 0.31 -6.94
N GLU A 373 -32.17 -0.36 -7.97
CA GLU A 373 -33.07 -1.51 -7.81
C GLU A 373 -32.40 -2.67 -7.08
N ARG A 374 -31.14 -2.95 -7.41
CA ARG A 374 -30.37 -4.03 -6.77
C ARG A 374 -30.10 -3.75 -5.29
N ALA A 375 -29.71 -2.52 -4.96
CA ALA A 375 -29.41 -2.09 -3.60
C ALA A 375 -30.65 -2.13 -2.69
N ALA A 376 -31.84 -1.90 -3.24
CA ALA A 376 -33.11 -1.99 -2.50
C ALA A 376 -33.47 -3.43 -2.08
N ARG A 377 -32.81 -4.45 -2.64
CA ARG A 377 -33.05 -5.86 -2.30
C ARG A 377 -32.22 -6.29 -1.10
N ALA A 378 -32.90 -6.79 -0.07
CA ALA A 378 -32.24 -7.28 1.16
C ALA A 378 -31.34 -8.52 0.93
N ASP A 379 -31.61 -9.33 -0.09
CA ASP A 379 -30.82 -10.54 -0.42
C ASP A 379 -29.55 -10.24 -1.23
N ARG A 380 -29.30 -8.98 -1.60
CA ARG A 380 -28.22 -8.59 -2.51
C ARG A 380 -27.28 -7.60 -1.85
N HIS A 381 -26.01 -7.66 -2.25
CA HIS A 381 -24.98 -6.73 -1.80
C HIS A 381 -24.53 -5.86 -2.96
N VAL A 382 -24.65 -4.55 -2.80
CA VAL A 382 -24.04 -3.56 -3.69
C VAL A 382 -23.08 -2.74 -2.84
N ILE A 383 -21.80 -2.99 -3.02
CA ILE A 383 -20.69 -2.50 -2.21
C ILE A 383 -20.02 -1.33 -2.94
N ALA A 384 -20.13 -0.14 -2.36
CA ALA A 384 -19.37 1.02 -2.80
C ALA A 384 -18.13 1.20 -1.91
N VAL A 385 -16.96 1.32 -2.55
CA VAL A 385 -15.68 1.55 -1.88
C VAL A 385 -15.12 2.89 -2.34
N ALA A 386 -15.15 3.90 -1.46
CA ALA A 386 -14.68 5.23 -1.80
C ALA A 386 -14.29 6.03 -0.56
N GLY A 387 -13.17 6.73 -0.65
CA GLY A 387 -12.67 7.64 0.37
C GLY A 387 -11.88 8.81 -0.24
N GLY A 388 -11.64 9.82 0.58
CA GLY A 388 -10.97 11.08 0.24
C GLY A 388 -11.94 12.26 0.19
N LEU A 389 -11.51 13.40 0.74
CA LEU A 389 -12.33 14.62 0.82
C LEU A 389 -12.76 15.14 -0.57
N GLU A 390 -11.95 14.89 -1.59
CA GLU A 390 -12.23 15.24 -2.98
C GLU A 390 -13.45 14.49 -3.54
N LYS A 391 -13.81 13.35 -2.93
CA LYS A 391 -14.96 12.53 -3.34
C LYS A 391 -16.24 12.83 -2.60
N VAL A 392 -16.24 13.72 -1.59
CA VAL A 392 -17.40 13.95 -0.71
C VAL A 392 -18.67 14.29 -1.51
N ALA A 393 -18.57 15.19 -2.50
CA ALA A 393 -19.72 15.57 -3.32
C ALA A 393 -20.28 14.37 -4.13
N ALA A 394 -19.41 13.56 -4.72
CA ALA A 394 -19.79 12.38 -5.47
C ALA A 394 -20.41 11.28 -4.58
N ILE A 395 -19.82 11.05 -3.40
CA ILE A 395 -20.32 10.08 -2.42
C ILE A 395 -21.69 10.51 -1.90
N ARG A 396 -21.87 11.80 -1.57
CA ARG A 396 -23.14 12.37 -1.14
C ARG A 396 -24.23 12.19 -2.20
N ALA A 397 -23.94 12.53 -3.46
CA ALA A 397 -24.87 12.34 -4.56
C ALA A 397 -25.26 10.86 -4.73
N CYS A 398 -24.31 9.93 -4.62
CA CYS A 398 -24.61 8.51 -4.75
C CYS A 398 -25.42 7.96 -3.56
N LEU A 399 -25.21 8.48 -2.35
CA LEU A 399 -26.05 8.17 -1.18
C LEU A 399 -27.49 8.66 -1.38
N GLN A 400 -27.67 9.88 -1.89
CA GLN A 400 -29.00 10.42 -2.20
C GLN A 400 -29.73 9.58 -3.26
N GLY A 401 -29.01 9.15 -4.30
CA GLY A 401 -29.52 8.28 -5.36
C GLY A 401 -29.72 6.82 -4.96
N ARG A 402 -29.27 6.42 -3.75
CA ARG A 402 -29.42 5.07 -3.17
C ARG A 402 -28.89 3.95 -4.07
N TYR A 403 -27.72 4.16 -4.68
CA TYR A 403 -27.14 3.22 -5.65
C TYR A 403 -26.41 2.04 -5.04
N PHE A 404 -26.26 1.99 -3.72
CA PHE A 404 -25.60 0.92 -3.01
C PHE A 404 -26.24 0.73 -1.63
N ASN A 405 -26.05 -0.44 -1.04
CA ASN A 405 -26.52 -0.73 0.31
C ASN A 405 -25.37 -1.07 1.28
N VAL A 406 -24.13 -1.16 0.80
CA VAL A 406 -22.93 -1.25 1.63
C VAL A 406 -21.99 -0.11 1.22
N LEU A 407 -21.52 0.67 2.19
CA LEU A 407 -20.50 1.68 1.98
C LEU A 407 -19.28 1.41 2.85
N ILE A 408 -18.09 1.45 2.24
CA ILE A 408 -16.81 1.41 2.92
C ILE A 408 -16.08 2.70 2.58
N THR A 409 -15.88 3.54 3.61
CA THR A 409 -15.34 4.90 3.47
C THR A 409 -14.40 5.25 4.62
N ASP A 410 -13.81 6.44 4.59
CA ASP A 410 -12.90 6.93 5.62
C ASP A 410 -13.56 7.94 6.57
N ALA A 411 -12.93 8.14 7.73
CA ALA A 411 -13.41 9.06 8.76
C ALA A 411 -13.56 10.50 8.28
N TYR A 412 -12.70 10.99 7.38
CA TYR A 412 -12.78 12.38 6.90
C TYR A 412 -14.00 12.61 6.02
N VAL A 413 -14.30 11.66 5.12
CA VAL A 413 -15.54 11.67 4.33
C VAL A 413 -16.74 11.58 5.26
N ALA A 414 -16.70 10.68 6.25
CA ALA A 414 -17.82 10.50 7.16
C ALA A 414 -18.16 11.78 7.96
N GLU A 415 -17.14 12.44 8.51
CA GLU A 415 -17.28 13.73 9.19
C GLU A 415 -17.84 14.81 8.24
N ALA A 416 -17.35 14.90 7.01
CA ALA A 416 -17.83 15.87 6.02
C ALA A 416 -19.28 15.62 5.56
N LEU A 417 -19.73 14.36 5.57
CA LEU A 417 -21.13 14.00 5.29
C LEU A 417 -22.07 14.37 6.45
N LEU A 418 -21.57 14.35 7.69
CA LEU A 418 -22.33 14.74 8.88
C LEU A 418 -22.42 16.26 9.07
N GLN A 419 -21.42 17.02 8.61
CA GLN A 419 -21.39 18.49 8.72
C GLN A 419 -22.20 19.22 7.64
N GLY A 420 -22.46 18.57 6.50
CA GLY A 420 -23.13 19.19 5.35
C GLY A 420 -24.63 18.93 5.32
N ASP A 421 -25.40 19.89 5.82
CA ASP A 421 -26.77 20.20 5.37
C ASP A 421 -26.76 21.50 4.56
#